data_AF-A0A7H4PEG2-F1
#
_entry.id   AF-A0A7H4PEG2-F1
#
_cell.length_a   1.000
_cell.length_b   1.000
_cell.length_c   1.000
_cell.angle_alpha   90.00
_cell.angle_beta   90.00
_cell.angle_gamma   90.00
#
_symmetry.space_group_name_H-M   'P 1'
#
loop_
_entity.id
_entity.type
_entity.pdbx_description
1 polymer ?
#
loop_
_entity_poly.entity_id
_entity_poly.type
_entity_poly.pdbx_seq_one_letter_code
_entity_poly.pdbx_strand_id
1 'polypeptide(L)'
;MNFKAAKGGQDDTGLAPCFTTARLEQMGVNTKAFPDLAKLAPEQCVSFAAIPESSTEFDFEHQQLNISVPQAALKQSARGYIPPEEWDQGIQRAAAEL
;
A
#
# COMPACT_ATOMS: atom_id res chain seq x y z
N MET A 1 -7.08 -8.97 3.83
CA MET A 1 -5.67 -9.33 3.59
C MET A 1 -5.52 -10.77 4.04
N ASN A 2 -5.05 -11.65 3.16
CA ASN A 2 -5.02 -13.09 3.43
C ASN A 2 -3.59 -13.61 3.19
N PHE A 3 -3.26 -14.76 3.76
CA PHE A 3 -1.99 -15.44 3.52
C PHE A 3 -2.21 -16.64 2.59
N LYS A 4 -1.20 -16.93 1.76
CA LYS A 4 -1.13 -18.15 0.95
C LYS A 4 0.12 -18.93 1.33
N ALA A 5 0.05 -20.26 1.25
CA ALA A 5 1.25 -21.09 1.40
C ALA A 5 2.19 -20.85 0.22
N ALA A 6 3.45 -20.55 0.50
CA ALA A 6 4.50 -20.36 -0.48
C ALA A 6 5.70 -21.24 -0.09
N LYS A 7 5.99 -22.27 -0.90
CA LYS A 7 7.19 -23.08 -0.72
C LYS A 7 8.40 -22.24 -1.18
N GLY A 8 9.29 -21.90 -0.25
CA GLY A 8 10.44 -21.01 -0.52
C GLY A 8 10.03 -19.54 -0.60
N GLY A 9 9.11 -19.10 0.27
CA GLY A 9 8.80 -17.70 0.46
C GLY A 9 10.02 -16.88 0.89
N GLN A 10 9.85 -15.56 0.98
CA GLN A 10 10.94 -14.65 1.33
C GLN A 10 11.42 -14.82 2.79
N ASP A 11 10.65 -15.53 3.61
CA ASP A 11 10.96 -15.92 4.99
C ASP A 11 10.76 -17.43 5.21
N ASP A 12 11.20 -17.91 6.38
CA ASP A 12 11.14 -19.33 6.76
C ASP A 12 9.73 -19.78 7.21
N THR A 13 8.73 -18.89 7.15
CA THR A 13 7.37 -19.18 7.61
C THR A 13 6.59 -20.07 6.64
N GLY A 14 7.00 -20.09 5.37
CA GLY A 14 6.26 -20.76 4.30
C GLY A 14 4.92 -20.08 3.97
N LEU A 15 4.69 -18.86 4.46
CA LEU A 15 3.53 -18.03 4.16
C LEU A 15 3.95 -16.84 3.31
N ALA A 16 3.12 -16.48 2.35
CA ALA A 16 3.24 -15.24 1.59
C ALA A 16 1.96 -14.42 1.75
N PRO A 17 2.07 -13.13 2.10
CA PRO A 17 0.91 -12.27 2.14
C PRO A 17 0.37 -12.04 0.73
N CYS A 18 -0.95 -12.17 0.57
CA CYS A 18 -1.65 -11.84 -0.65
C CYS A 18 -2.24 -10.44 -0.55
N PHE A 19 -1.70 -9.54 -1.36
CA PHE A 19 -2.20 -8.18 -1.52
C PHE A 19 -2.88 -8.02 -2.87
N THR A 20 -3.97 -7.24 -2.90
CA THR A 20 -4.52 -6.71 -4.15
C THR A 20 -3.77 -5.44 -4.55
N THR A 21 -3.86 -5.07 -5.83
CA THR A 21 -3.32 -3.79 -6.33
C THR A 21 -3.90 -2.60 -5.56
N ALA A 22 -5.21 -2.60 -5.29
CA ALA A 22 -5.87 -1.58 -4.48
C ALA A 22 -5.29 -1.48 -3.07
N ARG A 23 -4.95 -2.61 -2.43
CA ARG A 23 -4.34 -2.59 -1.10
C ARG A 23 -2.93 -2.00 -1.12
N LEU A 24 -2.14 -2.27 -2.15
CA LEU A 24 -0.83 -1.63 -2.31
C LEU A 24 -0.95 -0.11 -2.49
N GLU A 25 -1.94 0.35 -3.27
CA GLU A 25 -2.18 1.78 -3.46
C GLU A 25 -2.58 2.51 -2.17
N GLN A 26 -3.35 1.85 -1.30
CA GLN A 26 -3.69 2.34 0.04
C GLN A 26 -2.48 2.42 0.98
N MET A 27 -1.50 1.54 0.80
CA MET A 27 -0.22 1.60 1.52
C MET A 27 0.74 2.64 0.92
N GLY A 28 0.31 3.39 -0.10
CA GLY A 28 1.11 4.44 -0.72
C GLY A 28 2.02 3.97 -1.85
N VAL A 29 1.96 2.70 -2.26
CA VAL A 29 2.73 2.19 -3.40
C VAL A 29 2.23 2.82 -4.70
N ASN A 30 3.15 3.24 -5.55
CA ASN A 30 2.87 3.72 -6.90
C ASN A 30 2.72 2.53 -7.86
N THR A 31 1.59 1.82 -7.77
CA THR A 31 1.26 0.65 -8.62
C THR A 31 1.33 0.95 -10.12
N LYS A 32 1.05 2.20 -10.52
CA LYS A 32 1.11 2.65 -11.92
C LYS A 32 2.53 2.69 -12.49
N ALA A 33 3.57 2.73 -11.63
CA ALA A 33 4.96 2.65 -12.05
C ALA A 33 5.40 1.24 -12.45
N PHE A 34 4.60 0.21 -12.14
CA PHE A 34 4.93 -1.20 -12.37
C PHE A 34 3.93 -1.83 -13.34
N PRO A 35 4.27 -1.97 -14.64
CA PRO A 35 3.35 -2.45 -15.68
C PRO A 35 2.76 -3.84 -15.40
N ASP A 36 3.49 -4.69 -14.70
CA ASP A 36 3.04 -6.05 -14.38
C ASP A 36 1.95 -6.05 -13.30
N LEU A 37 1.89 -5.02 -12.46
CA LEU A 37 0.80 -4.83 -11.50
C LEU A 37 -0.46 -4.32 -12.19
N ALA A 38 -0.33 -3.48 -13.21
CA ALA A 38 -1.47 -2.91 -13.93
C ALA A 38 -2.29 -3.93 -14.74
N LYS A 39 -1.69 -5.09 -15.06
CA LYS A 39 -2.33 -6.18 -15.83
C LYS A 39 -3.13 -7.15 -14.95
N LEU A 40 -2.97 -7.08 -13.64
CA LEU A 40 -3.63 -7.99 -12.70
C LEU A 40 -5.10 -7.63 -12.53
N ALA A 41 -5.96 -8.65 -12.43
CA ALA A 41 -7.34 -8.45 -12.04
C ALA A 41 -7.41 -7.93 -10.59
N PRO A 42 -8.46 -7.16 -10.22
CA PRO A 42 -8.53 -6.47 -8.92
C PRO A 42 -8.33 -7.37 -7.69
N GLU A 43 -8.76 -8.63 -7.75
CA GLU A 43 -8.67 -9.58 -6.64
C GLU A 43 -7.49 -10.56 -6.76
N GLN A 44 -6.67 -10.42 -7.80
CA GLN A 44 -5.47 -11.26 -7.93
C GLN A 44 -4.39 -10.83 -6.94
N CYS A 45 -3.73 -11.83 -6.37
CA CYS A 45 -2.58 -11.58 -5.51
C CYS A 45 -1.44 -11.00 -6.34
N VAL A 46 -0.94 -9.87 -5.88
CA VAL A 46 0.28 -9.26 -6.40
C VAL A 46 1.47 -10.10 -5.95
N SER A 47 2.34 -10.43 -6.92
CA SER A 47 3.68 -10.91 -6.62
C SER A 47 4.53 -9.75 -6.14
N PHE A 48 5.06 -9.81 -4.92
CA PHE A 48 5.97 -8.78 -4.39
C PHE A 48 7.26 -8.66 -5.22
N ALA A 49 7.66 -9.71 -5.94
CA ALA A 49 8.78 -9.65 -6.89
C ALA A 49 8.58 -8.64 -8.04
N ALA A 50 7.34 -8.20 -8.30
CA ALA A 50 7.06 -7.16 -9.29
C ALA A 50 7.45 -5.74 -8.80
N ILE A 51 7.73 -5.59 -7.50
CA ILE A 51 8.27 -4.36 -6.90
C ILE A 51 9.73 -4.66 -6.53
N PRO A 52 10.71 -4.12 -7.27
CA PRO A 52 12.12 -4.34 -6.99
C PRO A 52 12.48 -3.94 -5.55
N GLU A 53 13.39 -4.68 -4.94
CA GLU A 53 13.92 -4.42 -3.58
C GLU A 53 12.84 -4.33 -2.48
N SER A 54 11.67 -4.91 -2.71
CA SER A 54 10.63 -5.06 -1.69
C SER A 54 10.77 -6.38 -0.94
N SER A 55 10.36 -6.37 0.32
CA SER A 55 10.31 -7.59 1.13
C SER A 55 9.14 -7.66 2.10
N THR A 56 8.79 -8.88 2.47
CA THR A 56 7.82 -9.18 3.52
C THR A 56 8.40 -10.21 4.47
N GLU A 57 8.20 -10.01 5.76
CA GLU A 57 8.61 -10.93 6.83
C GLU A 57 7.48 -11.03 7.85
N PHE A 58 7.01 -12.25 8.11
CA PHE A 58 5.97 -12.48 9.11
C PHE A 58 6.58 -12.89 10.46
N ASP A 59 6.39 -12.02 11.46
CA ASP A 59 6.74 -12.28 12.85
C ASP A 59 5.56 -12.99 13.55
N PHE A 60 5.71 -14.30 13.74
CA PHE A 60 4.68 -15.13 14.40
C PHE A 60 4.52 -14.81 15.88
N GLU A 61 5.58 -14.41 16.58
CA GLU A 61 5.54 -14.17 18.01
C GLU A 61 4.69 -12.94 18.32
N HIS A 62 4.82 -11.91 17.48
CA HIS A 62 4.08 -10.65 17.62
C HIS A 62 2.84 -10.55 16.73
N GLN A 63 2.55 -11.57 15.92
CA GLN A 63 1.46 -11.58 14.93
C GLN A 63 1.54 -10.37 13.99
N GLN A 64 2.75 -10.01 13.57
CA GLN A 64 3.03 -8.80 12.82
C GLN A 64 3.59 -9.16 11.44
N LEU A 65 3.06 -8.51 10.39
CA LEU A 65 3.65 -8.55 9.07
C LEU A 65 4.50 -7.30 8.85
N ASN A 66 5.81 -7.48 8.77
CA ASN A 66 6.76 -6.46 8.39
C ASN A 66 6.82 -6.37 6.87
N ILE A 67 6.66 -5.16 6.34
CA ILE A 67 6.66 -4.90 4.90
C ILE A 67 7.69 -3.82 4.63
N SER A 68 8.66 -4.10 3.77
CA SER A 68 9.65 -3.14 3.29
C SER A 68 9.40 -2.83 1.83
N VAL A 69 9.25 -1.55 1.51
CA VAL A 69 9.08 -1.05 0.14
C VAL A 69 10.03 0.11 -0.07
N PRO A 70 10.83 0.15 -1.14
CA PRO A 70 11.75 1.25 -1.38
C PRO A 70 10.97 2.55 -1.65
N GLN A 71 11.49 3.67 -1.18
CA GLN A 71 10.88 4.99 -1.36
C GLN A 71 10.60 5.32 -2.84
N ALA A 72 11.44 4.83 -3.77
CA ALA A 72 11.26 5.01 -5.21
C ALA A 72 9.99 4.33 -5.76
N ALA A 73 9.48 3.31 -5.06
CA ALA A 73 8.24 2.61 -5.40
C ALA A 73 6.99 3.26 -4.76
N LEU A 74 7.15 4.27 -3.90
CA LEU A 74 6.04 4.97 -3.25
C LEU A 74 5.56 6.17 -4.08
N LYS A 75 4.30 6.55 -3.89
CA LYS A 75 3.73 7.78 -4.44
C LYS A 75 4.49 8.97 -3.85
N GLN A 76 4.98 9.85 -4.71
CA GLN A 76 5.63 11.07 -4.27
C GLN A 76 4.56 12.07 -3.84
N SER A 77 4.53 12.39 -2.55
CA SER A 77 3.81 13.55 -2.02
C SER A 77 4.83 14.60 -1.57
N ALA A 78 4.56 15.87 -1.86
CA ALA A 78 5.36 16.94 -1.29
C ALA A 78 5.17 16.93 0.23
N ARG A 79 6.22 17.22 1.00
CA ARG A 79 6.09 17.37 2.45
C ARG A 79 5.07 18.46 2.76
N GLY A 80 4.07 18.15 3.58
CA GLY A 80 2.96 19.05 3.90
C GLY A 80 1.84 19.08 2.84
N TYR A 81 1.87 18.21 1.82
CA TYR A 81 0.76 18.07 0.90
C TYR A 81 -0.46 17.48 1.60
N ILE A 82 -1.59 18.19 1.49
CA ILE A 82 -2.90 17.73 1.94
C ILE A 82 -3.79 17.57 0.70
N PRO A 83 -4.40 16.40 0.46
CA PRO A 83 -5.30 16.18 -0.67
C PRO A 83 -6.43 17.22 -0.66
N PRO A 84 -6.83 17.79 -1.80
CA PRO A 84 -7.97 18.71 -1.88
C PRO A 84 -9.27 18.14 -1.33
N GLU A 85 -9.43 16.81 -1.37
CA GLU A 85 -10.59 16.11 -0.84
C GLU A 85 -10.69 16.18 0.70
N GLU A 86 -9.56 16.42 1.38
CA GLU A 86 -9.47 16.59 2.84
C GLU A 86 -9.63 18.07 3.25
N TRP A 87 -9.82 18.99 2.31
CA TRP A 87 -9.96 20.41 2.61
C TRP A 87 -11.37 20.71 3.14
N ASP A 88 -11.45 21.11 4.40
CA ASP A 88 -12.68 21.65 4.97
C ASP A 88 -12.98 23.02 4.34
N GLN A 89 -14.13 23.12 3.66
CA GLN A 89 -14.62 24.37 3.07
C GLN A 89 -15.21 25.33 4.12
N GLY A 90 -15.27 24.90 5.38
CA GLY A 90 -15.92 25.59 6.47
C GLY A 90 -17.45 25.55 6.35
N ILE A 91 -18.11 25.86 7.46
CA ILE A 91 -19.56 26.06 7.48
C ILE A 91 -19.82 27.56 7.35
N GLN A 92 -20.65 27.97 6.39
CA GLN A 92 -21.05 29.38 6.24
C GLN A 92 -21.72 29.87 7.53
N ARG A 93 -21.11 30.86 8.20
CA ARG A 93 -21.77 31.64 9.27
C ARG A 93 -22.26 32.96 8.68
N ALA A 94 -23.52 33.30 8.96
CA ALA A 94 -24.04 34.64 8.71
C ALA A 94 -23.31 35.63 9.64
N ALA A 95 -22.66 36.64 9.06
CA ALA A 95 -22.25 37.81 9.80
C ALA A 95 -23.50 38.64 10.08
N ALA A 96 -23.89 38.77 11.36
CA ALA A 96 -24.85 39.78 11.77
C ALA A 96 -24.10 41.11 11.79
N GLU A 97 -24.35 41.96 10.81
CA GLU A 97 -23.87 43.35 10.79
C GLU A 97 -24.65 44.16 11.85
N LEU A 98 -23.93 45.00 12.60
CA LEU A 98 -24.46 46.03 13.50
C LEU A 98 -24.60 47.36 12.75
#